data_AF-A0A7W1RWM7-F1
#
_entry.id   AF-A0A7W1RWM7-F1
#
_cell.length_a   1.000
_cell.length_b   1.000
_cell.length_c   1.000
_cell.angle_alpha   90.00
_cell.angle_beta   90.00
_cell.angle_gamma   90.00
#
_symmetry.space_group_name_H-M   'P 1'
#
loop_
_entity.id
_entity.type
_entity.pdbx_description
1 polymer ?
#
loop_
_entity_poly.entity_id
_entity_poly.type
_entity_poly.pdbx_seq_one_letter_code
_entity_poly.pdbx_strand_id
1 'polypeptide(L)'
;MEAILSDLREEALVKAGALQNAIFNSANFSSIATDAKGVIQIFNVGAERMLGYAAAEVMNKITPAEISDPQEVIARAEALSLELGTPITPGFEALVFKA
;
A
#
# COMPACT_ATOMS: atom_id res chain seq x y z
N MET A 1 32.97 -11.28 20.53
CA MET A 1 32.49 -11.42 19.14
C MET A 1 30.97 -11.44 19.10
N GLU A 2 30.28 -12.29 19.87
CA GLU A 2 28.80 -12.32 19.91
C GLU A 2 28.15 -11.00 20.36
N ALA A 3 28.67 -10.32 21.39
CA ALA A 3 28.10 -9.05 21.89
C ALA A 3 28.18 -7.90 20.87
N ILE A 4 29.23 -7.85 20.04
CA ILE A 4 29.36 -6.83 18.98
C ILE A 4 28.33 -7.09 17.87
N LEU A 5 28.04 -8.37 17.60
CA LEU A 5 27.05 -8.77 16.60
C LEU A 5 25.61 -8.52 17.07
N SER A 6 25.33 -8.64 18.37
CA SER A 6 24.02 -8.31 18.95
C SER A 6 23.75 -6.80 18.91
N ASP A 7 24.72 -5.99 19.32
CA ASP A 7 24.57 -4.53 19.36
C ASP A 7 24.38 -3.94 17.94
N LEU A 8 25.13 -4.47 16.96
CA LEU A 8 24.99 -4.06 15.57
C LEU A 8 23.61 -4.43 14.99
N ARG A 9 23.05 -5.59 15.39
CA ARG A 9 21.71 -6.04 14.97
C ARG A 9 20.62 -5.17 15.58
N GLU A 10 20.77 -4.80 16.85
CA GLU A 10 19.81 -3.94 17.55
C GLU A 10 19.82 -2.52 16.97
N GLU A 11 21.00 -1.93 16.71
CA GLU A 11 21.11 -0.66 16.01
C GLU A 11 20.49 -0.70 14.60
N ALA A 12 20.72 -1.77 13.85
CA ALA A 12 20.15 -1.92 12.51
C ALA A 12 18.61 -1.99 12.56
N LEU A 13 18.04 -2.69 13.54
CA LEU A 13 16.60 -2.75 13.76
C LEU A 13 16.01 -1.39 14.13
N VAL A 14 16.68 -0.64 15.02
CA VAL A 14 16.25 0.71 15.41
C VAL A 14 16.30 1.66 14.20
N LYS A 15 17.38 1.63 13.41
CA LYS A 15 17.52 2.46 12.21
C LYS A 15 16.47 2.10 11.14
N ALA A 16 16.20 0.80 10.94
CA ALA A 16 15.15 0.35 10.03
C ALA A 16 13.76 0.83 10.47
N GLY A 17 13.44 0.72 11.77
CA GLY A 17 12.18 1.22 12.33
C GLY A 17 12.03 2.74 12.19
N ALA A 18 13.10 3.50 12.43
CA ALA A 18 13.08 4.96 12.26
C ALA A 18 12.84 5.37 10.80
N LEU A 19 13.49 4.71 9.84
CA LEU A 19 13.29 4.99 8.42
C LEU A 19 11.86 4.62 7.98
N GLN A 20 11.37 3.46 8.40
CA GLN A 20 10.03 3.01 8.07
C GLN A 20 8.97 3.96 8.64
N ASN A 21 9.16 4.44 9.87
CA ASN A 21 8.32 5.48 10.47
C ASN A 21 8.42 6.82 9.74
N ALA A 22 9.60 7.21 9.26
CA ALA A 22 9.78 8.46 8.52
C ALA A 22 9.06 8.42 7.15
N ILE A 23 9.12 7.27 6.46
CA ILE A 23 8.43 7.08 5.17
C ILE A 23 6.92 7.05 5.41
N PHE A 24 6.45 6.22 6.34
CA PHE A 24 5.03 6.12 6.62
C PHE A 24 4.47 7.42 7.17
N ASN A 25 5.13 8.15 8.06
CA ASN A 25 4.57 9.41 8.57
C ASN A 25 4.89 10.64 7.70
N SER A 26 5.52 10.46 6.54
CA SER A 26 5.78 11.57 5.63
C SER A 26 4.48 12.07 5.01
N ALA A 27 4.24 13.38 5.11
CA ALA A 27 3.15 14.04 4.41
C ALA A 27 3.44 14.29 2.91
N ASN A 28 4.66 13.99 2.46
CA ASN A 28 5.09 14.23 1.07
C ASN A 28 4.83 13.05 0.14
N PHE A 29 4.48 11.87 0.68
CA PHE A 29 4.21 10.67 -0.09
C PHE A 29 2.91 10.02 0.39
N SER A 30 2.06 9.63 -0.56
CA SER A 30 0.94 8.72 -0.27
C SER A 30 1.48 7.30 -0.17
N SER A 31 1.26 6.66 0.98
CA SER A 31 1.62 5.26 1.20
C SER A 31 0.40 4.52 1.75
N ILE A 32 0.03 3.46 1.02
CA ILE A 32 -1.07 2.57 1.37
C ILE A 32 -0.53 1.16 1.42
N ALA A 33 -0.83 0.43 2.50
CA ALA A 33 -0.57 -1.00 2.59
C ALA A 33 -1.88 -1.74 2.84
N THR A 34 -2.00 -2.95 2.30
CA THR A 34 -3.19 -3.78 2.39
C THR A 34 -2.88 -5.15 2.99
N ASP A 35 -3.90 -5.84 3.47
CA ASP A 35 -3.80 -7.27 3.78
C ASP A 35 -3.89 -8.12 2.51
N ALA A 36 -3.82 -9.45 2.65
CA ALA A 36 -3.89 -10.38 1.52
C ALA A 36 -5.24 -10.35 0.77
N LYS A 37 -6.28 -9.74 1.34
CA LYS A 37 -7.60 -9.56 0.71
C LYS A 37 -7.74 -8.16 0.09
N GLY A 38 -6.70 -7.32 0.17
CA GLY A 38 -6.70 -5.97 -0.35
C GLY A 38 -7.30 -4.92 0.58
N VAL A 39 -7.68 -5.28 1.82
CA VAL A 39 -8.24 -4.32 2.78
C VAL A 39 -7.12 -3.43 3.31
N ILE A 40 -7.34 -2.12 3.29
CA ILE A 40 -6.34 -1.12 3.72
C ILE A 40 -5.99 -1.33 5.20
N GLN A 41 -4.71 -1.56 5.48
CA GLN A 41 -4.14 -1.72 6.83
C GLN A 41 -3.29 -0.52 7.26
N ILE A 42 -2.69 0.18 6.29
CA ILE A 42 -1.93 1.42 6.53
C ILE A 42 -2.44 2.45 5.54
N PHE A 43 -2.77 3.63 6.06
CA PHE A 43 -3.12 4.80 5.25
C PHE A 43 -2.48 6.01 5.92
N ASN A 44 -1.39 6.51 5.35
CA ASN A 44 -0.63 7.54 6.02
C ASN A 44 -1.17 8.95 5.84
N VAL A 45 -0.64 9.90 6.63
CA VAL A 45 -1.00 11.32 6.55
C VAL A 45 -0.82 11.93 5.15
N GLY A 46 0.18 11.45 4.38
CA GLY A 46 0.36 11.85 2.99
C GLY A 46 -0.79 11.36 2.10
N ALA A 47 -1.24 10.11 2.27
CA ALA A 47 -2.40 9.55 1.58
C ALA A 47 -3.69 10.28 1.97
N GLU A 48 -3.89 10.57 3.26
CA GLU A 48 -5.02 11.36 3.73
C GLU A 48 -5.08 12.73 3.04
N ARG A 49 -3.95 13.44 3.01
CA ARG A 49 -3.86 14.76 2.39
C ARG A 49 -4.07 14.72 0.87
N MET A 50 -3.50 13.72 0.19
CA MET A 50 -3.54 13.65 -1.28
C MET A 50 -4.87 13.12 -1.80
N LEU A 51 -5.48 12.16 -1.10
CA LEU A 51 -6.69 11.48 -1.55
C LEU A 51 -7.97 12.05 -0.90
N GLY A 52 -7.84 12.84 0.16
CA GLY A 52 -8.95 13.54 0.79
C GLY A 52 -9.81 12.67 1.71
N TYR A 53 -9.30 11.51 2.13
CA TYR A 53 -9.96 10.60 3.07
C TYR A 53 -9.21 10.61 4.40
N ALA A 54 -9.93 10.57 5.52
CA ALA A 54 -9.31 10.25 6.80
C ALA A 54 -9.01 8.76 6.89
N ALA A 55 -7.90 8.40 7.54
CA ALA A 55 -7.52 7.01 7.79
C ALA A 55 -8.65 6.23 8.48
N ALA A 56 -9.39 6.88 9.39
CA ALA A 56 -10.54 6.30 10.09
C ALA A 56 -11.71 5.93 9.16
N GLU A 57 -11.82 6.52 7.98
CA GLU A 57 -12.88 6.22 7.00
C GLU A 57 -12.56 4.98 6.17
N VAL A 58 -11.28 4.69 5.96
CA VAL A 58 -10.83 3.70 4.96
C VAL A 58 -10.11 2.49 5.57
N MET A 59 -9.34 2.68 6.65
CA MET A 59 -8.58 1.59 7.28
C MET A 59 -9.50 0.51 7.82
N ASN A 60 -9.14 -0.75 7.55
CA ASN A 60 -9.87 -1.97 7.92
C ASN A 60 -11.30 -2.08 7.35
N LYS A 61 -11.64 -1.27 6.36
CA LYS A 61 -13.02 -1.17 5.84
C LYS A 61 -13.10 -1.46 4.36
N ILE A 62 -12.22 -0.83 3.58
CA ILE A 62 -12.30 -0.82 2.12
C ILE A 62 -10.96 -1.17 1.50
N THR A 63 -10.98 -1.40 0.19
CA THR A 63 -9.80 -1.61 -0.66
C THR A 63 -9.41 -0.32 -1.40
N PRO A 64 -8.16 -0.19 -1.89
CA PRO A 64 -7.77 0.96 -2.71
C PRO A 64 -8.62 1.16 -3.98
N ALA A 65 -9.26 0.10 -4.50
CA ALA A 65 -10.12 0.20 -5.67
C ALA A 65 -11.39 1.02 -5.40
N GLU A 66 -11.87 1.08 -4.15
CA GLU A 66 -13.10 1.82 -3.78
C GLU A 66 -12.89 3.33 -3.71
N ILE A 67 -11.64 3.78 -3.61
CA ILE A 67 -11.26 5.20 -3.65
C ILE A 67 -10.59 5.60 -4.98
N SER A 68 -10.63 4.71 -5.97
CA SER A 68 -10.11 4.93 -7.33
C SER A 68 -11.22 5.29 -8.30
N ASP A 69 -10.88 5.86 -9.46
CA ASP A 69 -11.84 6.05 -10.55
C ASP A 69 -12.27 4.66 -11.09
N PRO A 70 -13.58 4.31 -11.02
CA PRO A 70 -14.06 3.01 -11.49
C PRO A 70 -13.74 2.73 -12.96
N GLN A 71 -13.74 3.76 -13.83
CA GLN A 71 -13.44 3.58 -15.24
C GLN A 71 -11.97 3.26 -15.47
N GLU A 72 -11.07 3.89 -14.71
CA GLU A 72 -9.64 3.59 -14.77
C GLU A 72 -9.36 2.13 -14.34
N VAL A 73 -10.02 1.68 -13.27
CA VAL A 73 -9.89 0.31 -12.76
C VAL A 73 -10.41 -0.71 -13.77
N ILE A 74 -11.56 -0.45 -14.40
CA ILE A 74 -12.14 -1.31 -15.45
C ILE A 74 -11.20 -1.37 -16.66
N ALA A 75 -10.77 -0.22 -17.17
CA ALA A 75 -9.88 -0.14 -18.33
C ALA A 75 -8.56 -0.90 -18.08
N ARG A 76 -8.01 -0.78 -16.86
CA ARG A 76 -6.80 -1.51 -16.46
C ARG A 76 -7.03 -3.01 -16.40
N ALA A 77 -8.14 -3.47 -15.84
CA ALA A 77 -8.49 -4.88 -15.79
C ALA A 77 -8.64 -5.48 -17.19
N GLU A 78 -9.30 -4.78 -18.12
CA GLU A 78 -9.45 -5.18 -19.52
C GLU A 78 -8.10 -5.28 -20.24
N ALA A 79 -7.26 -4.24 -20.09
CA ALA A 79 -5.93 -4.21 -20.71
C ALA A 79 -5.05 -5.38 -20.24
N LEU A 80 -5.01 -5.62 -18.92
CA LEU A 80 -4.23 -6.73 -18.35
C LEU A 80 -4.82 -8.10 -18.74
N SER A 81 -6.15 -8.22 -18.82
CA SER A 81 -6.81 -9.46 -19.22
C SER A 81 -6.43 -9.86 -20.65
N LEU A 82 -6.42 -8.88 -21.55
CA LEU A 82 -6.02 -9.08 -22.94
C LEU A 82 -4.53 -9.44 -23.05
N GLU A 83 -3.68 -8.72 -22.33
CA GLU A 83 -2.23 -8.94 -22.37
C GLU A 83 -1.84 -10.34 -21.89
N LEU A 84 -2.51 -10.85 -20.86
CA LEU A 84 -2.13 -12.09 -20.17
C LEU A 84 -2.98 -13.30 -20.59
N GLY A 85 -4.03 -13.09 -21.39
CA GLY A 85 -4.91 -14.16 -21.84
C GLY A 85 -5.73 -14.80 -20.72
N THR A 86 -5.96 -14.09 -19.60
CA THR A 86 -6.75 -14.57 -18.45
C THR A 86 -7.68 -13.46 -17.97
N PRO A 87 -8.94 -13.75 -17.59
CA PRO A 87 -9.83 -12.74 -17.04
C PRO A 87 -9.29 -12.16 -15.71
N ILE A 88 -9.19 -10.84 -15.63
CA ILE A 88 -8.92 -10.08 -14.40
C ILE A 88 -10.17 -9.30 -14.05
N THR A 89 -10.61 -9.43 -12.80
CA THR A 89 -11.81 -8.74 -12.32
C THR A 89 -11.47 -7.27 -12.06
N PRO A 90 -12.31 -6.31 -12.51
CA PRO A 90 -12.18 -4.92 -12.09
C PRO A 90 -12.29 -4.79 -10.57
N GLY A 91 -11.30 -4.17 -9.93
CA GLY A 91 -11.22 -4.06 -8.49
C GLY A 91 -9.78 -4.03 -8.00
N PHE A 92 -9.55 -4.58 -6.80
CA PHE A 92 -8.23 -4.65 -6.20
C PHE A 92 -7.24 -5.47 -7.06
N GLU A 93 -7.72 -6.55 -7.66
CA GLU A 93 -6.95 -7.44 -8.53
C GLU A 93 -6.31 -6.67 -9.68
N ALA A 94 -7.05 -5.74 -10.29
CA ALA A 94 -6.54 -4.91 -11.38
C ALA A 94 -5.39 -3.99 -10.93
N LEU A 95 -5.37 -3.58 -9.66
CA LEU A 95 -4.33 -2.70 -9.12
C LEU A 95 -3.05 -3.47 -8.78
N VAL A 96 -3.15 -4.71 -8.27
CA VAL A 96 -1.99 -5.46 -7.75
C VAL A 96 -1.40 -6.50 -8.68
N PHE A 97 -2.07 -6.85 -9.79
CA PHE A 97 -1.65 -7.96 -10.64
C PHE A 97 -0.17 -7.88 -11.12
N LYS A 98 0.37 -6.67 -11.27
CA LYS A 98 1.77 -6.40 -11.67
C LYS A 98 2.49 -5.38 -10.78
N ALA A 99 2.03 -5.23 -9.54
CA ALA A 99 2.62 -4.29 -8.58
C ALA A 99 3.90 -4.85 -7.94
#